data_AF-A0A800M749-F1
#
_entry.id   AF-A0A800M749-F1
#
_cell.length_a   1.000
_cell.length_b   1.000
_cell.length_c   1.000
_cell.angle_alpha   90.00
_cell.angle_beta   90.00
_cell.angle_gamma   90.00
#
_symmetry.space_group_name_H-M   'P 1'
#
loop_
_entity.id
_entity.type
_entity.pdbx_description
1 polymer ?
#
loop_
_entity_poly.entity_id
_entity_poly.type
_entity_poly.pdbx_seq_one_letter_code
_entity_poly.pdbx_strand_id
1 'polypeptide(L)'
;WIQGRLNQDLIAKSAPEIAEAIGLQRAEMNNVKMLMVEETGTGCEFPFSGEKLCPVLTVYRASNFETACEQVREIYDFQGKGHSVGLHSTDESRPLQIGLNLPACRVIVNQAHCFATGGSFDNGLPFSLSMGCGTWGGNSISENLNYRHYLNIVRIVRPIPPVEPSDEDIFGEYWAKHGR
;
A
#
# COMPACT_ATOMS: atom_id res chain seq x y z
N TRP A 1 -11.31 -4.90 17.96
CA TRP A 1 -11.06 -6.29 17.53
C TRP A 1 -11.69 -7.24 18.54
N ILE A 2 -12.20 -8.38 18.08
CA ILE A 2 -12.74 -9.46 18.93
C ILE A 2 -11.95 -10.72 18.58
N GLN A 3 -11.25 -11.30 19.56
CA GLN A 3 -10.41 -12.50 19.35
C GLN A 3 -9.39 -12.35 18.20
N GLY A 4 -8.71 -11.21 18.13
CA GLY A 4 -7.71 -10.92 17.08
C GLY A 4 -8.27 -10.64 15.69
N ARG A 5 -9.60 -10.67 15.51
CA ARG A 5 -10.26 -10.34 14.24
C ARG A 5 -10.93 -8.97 14.30
N LEU A 6 -11.09 -8.36 13.12
CA LEU A 6 -11.81 -7.10 13.01
C LEU A 6 -13.24 -7.28 13.53
N ASN A 7 -13.74 -6.30 14.30
CA ASN A 7 -15.10 -6.34 14.80
C ASN A 7 -16.06 -5.99 13.65
N GLN A 8 -16.81 -6.99 13.15
CA GLN A 8 -17.72 -6.82 12.02
C GLN A 8 -18.82 -5.79 12.29
N ASP A 9 -19.25 -5.64 13.55
CA ASP A 9 -20.30 -4.70 13.95
C ASP A 9 -19.86 -3.23 13.81
N LEU A 10 -18.55 -2.98 13.74
CA LEU A 10 -17.97 -1.64 13.62
C LEU A 10 -17.52 -1.29 12.19
N ILE A 11 -17.55 -2.25 11.25
CA ILE A 11 -17.18 -2.00 9.85
C ILE A 11 -18.18 -1.05 9.21
N ALA A 12 -17.68 -0.05 8.48
CA ALA A 12 -18.48 0.95 7.78
C ALA A 12 -19.47 1.75 8.67
N LYS A 13 -19.25 1.76 9.98
CA LYS A 13 -19.97 2.62 10.92
C LYS A 13 -19.38 4.02 10.97
N SER A 14 -20.21 5.02 11.24
CA SER A 14 -19.75 6.39 11.47
C SER A 14 -18.96 6.49 12.79
N ALA A 15 -18.14 7.54 12.92
CA ALA A 15 -17.38 7.77 14.15
C ALA A 15 -18.28 7.94 15.40
N PRO A 16 -19.46 8.61 15.32
CA PRO A 16 -20.41 8.66 16.44
C PRO A 16 -20.98 7.28 16.82
N GLU A 17 -21.40 6.47 15.84
CA GLU A 17 -21.90 5.10 16.10
C GLU A 17 -20.83 4.23 16.77
N ILE A 18 -19.57 4.36 16.35
CA ILE A 18 -18.45 3.64 16.96
C ILE A 18 -18.21 4.13 18.39
N ALA A 19 -18.19 5.44 18.61
CA ALA A 19 -18.01 6.03 19.93
C ALA A 19 -19.09 5.55 20.91
N GLU A 20 -20.35 5.51 20.47
CA GLU A 20 -21.46 4.94 21.26
C GLU A 20 -21.23 3.46 21.58
N ALA A 21 -20.88 2.65 20.56
CA ALA A 21 -20.68 1.21 20.70
C ALA A 21 -19.52 0.84 21.67
N ILE A 22 -18.53 1.72 21.83
CA ILE A 22 -17.40 1.52 22.75
C ILE A 22 -17.55 2.28 24.08
N GLY A 23 -18.71 2.90 24.33
CA GLY A 23 -19.01 3.60 25.58
C GLY A 23 -18.37 4.99 25.73
N LEU A 24 -17.86 5.59 24.65
CA LEU A 24 -17.41 6.98 24.61
C LEU A 24 -18.61 7.92 24.45
N GLN A 25 -19.41 8.05 25.50
CA GLN A 25 -20.60 8.89 25.51
C GLN A 25 -20.27 10.29 26.04
N ARG A 26 -19.83 11.17 25.13
CA ARG A 26 -19.64 12.60 25.41
C ARG A 26 -20.36 13.43 24.36
N ALA A 27 -20.84 14.62 24.71
CA ALA A 27 -21.62 15.47 23.81
C ALA A 27 -20.85 15.80 22.52
N GLU A 28 -19.53 15.92 22.60
CA GLU A 28 -18.65 16.19 21.46
C GLU A 28 -18.63 15.04 20.45
N MET A 29 -18.90 13.80 20.88
CA MET A 29 -18.90 12.61 20.02
C MET A 29 -20.07 12.58 19.03
N ASN A 30 -21.11 13.40 19.24
CA ASN A 30 -22.26 13.44 18.35
C ASN A 30 -21.95 14.01 16.96
N ASN A 31 -20.81 14.70 16.78
CA ASN A 31 -20.44 15.36 15.53
C ASN A 31 -18.99 15.11 15.10
N VAL A 32 -18.32 14.09 15.66
CA VAL A 32 -16.98 13.71 15.21
C VAL A 32 -17.02 13.02 13.86
N LYS A 33 -16.02 13.28 13.02
CA LYS A 33 -15.88 12.64 11.69
C LYS A 33 -14.91 11.46 11.69
N MET A 34 -13.96 11.48 12.61
CA MET A 34 -12.88 10.51 12.72
C MET A 34 -12.47 10.38 14.19
N LEU A 35 -12.15 9.16 14.63
CA LEU A 35 -11.49 8.92 15.91
C LEU A 35 -9.99 8.72 15.64
N MET A 36 -9.14 9.35 16.44
CA MET A 36 -7.69 9.23 16.33
C MET A 36 -7.12 8.56 17.57
N VAL A 37 -6.19 7.62 17.37
CA VAL A 37 -5.53 6.87 18.45
C VAL A 37 -4.02 6.95 18.24
N GLU A 38 -3.30 7.37 19.27
CA GLU A 38 -1.82 7.29 19.27
C GLU A 38 -1.38 5.85 19.48
N GLU A 39 -0.36 5.42 18.75
CA GLU A 39 0.21 4.08 18.86
C GLU A 39 1.74 4.14 18.73
N THR A 40 2.42 3.17 19.35
CA THR A 40 3.89 3.10 19.37
C THR A 40 4.45 1.76 18.90
N GLY A 41 3.60 0.76 18.67
CA GLY A 41 4.00 -0.56 18.22
C GLY A 41 3.19 -1.07 17.04
N THR A 42 3.58 -2.23 16.51
CA THR A 42 2.91 -2.90 15.41
C THR A 42 2.78 -4.39 15.70
N GLY A 43 1.69 -5.00 15.23
CA GLY A 43 1.44 -6.44 15.34
C GLY A 43 0.18 -6.78 16.14
N CYS A 44 0.05 -8.06 16.49
CA CYS A 44 -1.12 -8.59 17.19
C CYS A 44 -1.40 -7.90 18.54
N GLU A 45 -0.35 -7.51 19.27
CA GLU A 45 -0.45 -6.81 20.56
C GLU A 45 -0.84 -5.33 20.39
N PHE A 46 -0.70 -4.78 19.17
CA PHE A 46 -0.98 -3.41 18.81
C PHE A 46 -2.06 -3.36 17.73
N PRO A 47 -3.32 -3.71 18.05
CA PRO A 47 -4.34 -3.97 17.05
C PRO A 47 -4.64 -2.74 16.18
N PHE A 48 -4.44 -1.52 16.69
CA PHE A 48 -4.57 -0.29 15.91
C PHE A 48 -3.57 -0.19 14.75
N SER A 49 -2.48 -0.95 14.74
CA SER A 49 -1.58 -1.07 13.58
C SER A 49 -2.20 -1.79 12.38
N GLY A 50 -3.24 -2.60 12.60
CA GLY A 50 -3.94 -3.33 11.55
C GLY A 50 -5.01 -2.54 10.80
N GLU A 51 -5.59 -3.18 9.80
CA GLU A 51 -6.70 -2.62 9.03
C GLU A 51 -7.99 -2.52 9.88
N LYS A 52 -8.73 -1.41 9.70
CA LYS A 52 -9.88 -1.04 10.55
C LYS A 52 -11.22 -0.94 9.82
N LEU A 53 -11.21 -0.66 8.51
CA LEU A 53 -12.40 -0.50 7.65
C LEU A 53 -13.51 0.38 8.26
N CYS A 54 -13.11 1.41 9.02
CA CYS A 54 -14.00 2.34 9.71
C CYS A 54 -13.24 3.66 9.97
N PRO A 55 -13.92 4.76 10.37
CA PRO A 55 -13.31 6.08 10.59
C PRO A 55 -12.50 6.16 11.91
N VAL A 56 -11.53 5.27 12.05
CA VAL A 56 -10.54 5.23 13.13
C VAL A 56 -9.14 5.28 12.53
N LEU A 57 -8.36 6.31 12.87
CA LEU A 57 -7.02 6.56 12.34
C LEU A 57 -5.98 6.40 13.45
N THR A 58 -4.97 5.60 13.17
CA THR A 58 -3.82 5.46 14.06
C THR A 58 -2.79 6.52 13.73
N VAL A 59 -2.25 7.19 14.75
CA VAL A 59 -1.27 8.25 14.61
C VAL A 59 0.04 7.78 15.25
N TYR A 60 1.07 7.66 14.43
CA TYR A 60 2.44 7.40 14.88
C TYR A 60 3.27 8.67 14.80
N ARG A 61 4.19 8.84 15.75
CA ARG A 61 5.20 9.89 15.68
C ARG A 61 6.53 9.29 15.24
N ALA A 62 7.15 9.89 14.23
CA ALA A 62 8.51 9.56 13.79
C ALA A 62 9.42 10.79 13.91
N SER A 63 10.71 10.57 14.21
CA SER A 63 11.71 11.64 14.33
C SER A 63 12.14 12.22 12.99
N ASN A 64 12.09 11.42 11.94
CA ASN A 64 12.50 11.78 10.58
C ASN A 64 11.77 10.87 9.57
N PHE A 65 12.07 11.06 8.29
CA PHE A 65 11.40 10.35 7.20
C PHE A 65 11.80 8.88 7.13
N GLU A 66 13.05 8.57 7.44
CA GLU A 66 13.60 7.22 7.45
C GLU A 66 12.90 6.37 8.52
N THR A 67 12.80 6.88 9.75
CA THR A 67 12.07 6.24 10.85
C THR A 67 10.57 6.10 10.53
N ALA A 68 9.97 7.06 9.82
CA ALA A 68 8.59 6.93 9.35
C ALA A 68 8.46 5.77 8.33
N CYS A 69 9.41 5.64 7.41
CA CYS A 69 9.43 4.52 6.46
C CYS A 69 9.65 3.18 7.16
N GLU A 70 10.50 3.12 8.18
CA GLU A 70 10.68 1.92 9.02
C GLU A 70 9.38 1.51 9.71
N GLN A 71 8.66 2.47 10.32
CA GLN A 71 7.35 2.20 10.92
C GLN A 71 6.33 1.65 9.91
N VAL A 72 6.30 2.20 8.69
CA VAL A 72 5.42 1.71 7.62
C VAL A 72 5.83 0.31 7.17
N ARG A 73 7.13 0.00 7.13
CA ARG A 73 7.63 -1.34 6.81
C ARG A 73 7.17 -2.36 7.85
N GLU A 74 7.28 -2.03 9.14
CA GLU A 74 6.77 -2.88 10.22
C GLU A 74 5.27 -3.13 10.06
N ILE A 75 4.49 -2.08 9.78
CA ILE A 75 3.03 -2.21 9.51
C ILE A 75 2.80 -3.18 8.36
N TYR A 76 3.55 -3.08 7.26
CA TYR A 76 3.42 -4.00 6.13
C TYR A 76 3.81 -5.44 6.42
N ASP A 77 4.82 -5.66 7.25
CA ASP A 77 5.21 -7.01 7.65
C ASP A 77 4.16 -7.66 8.56
N PHE A 78 3.31 -6.86 9.21
CA PHE A 78 2.10 -7.34 9.88
C PHE A 78 0.89 -7.46 8.93
N GLN A 79 0.53 -6.40 8.19
CA GLN A 79 -0.62 -6.36 7.29
C GLN A 79 -0.50 -5.27 6.20
N GLY A 80 -0.91 -5.58 4.97
CA GLY A 80 -1.08 -4.58 3.88
C GLY A 80 0.06 -4.50 2.87
N LYS A 81 1.05 -5.40 2.97
CA LYS A 81 2.16 -5.51 2.02
C LYS A 81 1.67 -5.58 0.58
N GLY A 82 2.26 -4.76 -0.29
CA GLY A 82 1.98 -4.70 -1.73
C GLY A 82 0.81 -3.81 -2.13
N HIS A 83 -0.02 -3.33 -1.21
CA HIS A 83 -1.23 -2.59 -1.59
C HIS A 83 -0.93 -1.14 -2.04
N SER A 84 -0.77 -0.21 -1.10
CA SER A 84 -0.45 1.19 -1.38
C SER A 84 0.07 1.94 -0.14
N VAL A 85 0.78 3.03 -0.38
CA VAL A 85 1.27 4.01 0.61
C VAL A 85 0.91 5.43 0.17
N GLY A 86 0.52 6.27 1.12
CA GLY A 86 0.23 7.68 0.89
C GLY A 86 1.37 8.54 1.41
N LEU A 87 1.76 9.56 0.65
CA LEU A 87 2.77 10.54 1.04
C LEU A 87 2.23 11.95 0.83
N HIS A 88 2.19 12.74 1.90
CA HIS A 88 2.01 14.18 1.79
C HIS A 88 3.35 14.87 2.08
N SER A 89 3.96 15.46 1.05
CA SER A 89 5.28 16.11 1.16
C SER A 89 5.52 17.09 0.02
N THR A 90 6.35 18.09 0.27
CA THR A 90 6.91 19.00 -0.75
C THR A 90 8.32 18.61 -1.19
N ASP A 91 8.87 17.52 -0.63
CA ASP A 91 10.20 17.01 -0.96
C ASP A 91 10.07 15.90 -2.02
N GLU A 92 10.41 16.26 -3.26
CA GLU A 92 10.27 15.43 -4.45
C GLU A 92 11.19 14.18 -4.46
N SER A 93 12.16 14.09 -3.53
CA SER A 93 13.02 12.91 -3.43
C SER A 93 12.35 11.73 -2.72
N ARG A 94 11.37 12.03 -1.84
CA ARG A 94 10.72 11.04 -0.96
C ARG A 94 9.86 10.00 -1.66
N PRO A 95 9.07 10.34 -2.71
CA PRO A 95 8.33 9.32 -3.46
C PRO A 95 9.24 8.23 -4.03
N LEU A 96 10.39 8.60 -4.59
CA LEU A 96 11.36 7.66 -5.14
C LEU A 96 11.97 6.80 -4.02
N GLN A 97 12.35 7.41 -2.90
CA GLN A 97 12.86 6.66 -1.75
C GLN A 97 11.85 5.62 -1.25
N ILE A 98 10.56 5.97 -1.17
CA ILE A 98 9.50 5.02 -0.83
C ILE A 98 9.44 3.89 -1.87
N GLY A 99 9.40 4.22 -3.16
CA GLY A 99 9.29 3.23 -4.24
C GLY A 99 10.46 2.25 -4.30
N LEU A 100 11.65 2.67 -3.86
CA LEU A 100 12.84 1.81 -3.79
C LEU A 100 12.89 0.93 -2.53
N ASN A 101 12.26 1.36 -1.43
CA ASN A 101 12.52 0.78 -0.10
C ASN A 101 11.30 0.15 0.58
N LEU A 102 10.07 0.48 0.16
CA LEU A 102 8.85 -0.06 0.75
C LEU A 102 8.15 -1.05 -0.21
N PRO A 103 7.63 -2.17 0.31
CA PRO A 103 6.94 -3.17 -0.50
C PRO A 103 5.50 -2.72 -0.79
N ALA A 104 5.32 -1.69 -1.62
CA ALA A 104 4.03 -1.16 -2.04
C ALA A 104 3.95 -1.07 -3.57
N CYS A 105 2.83 -1.47 -4.17
CA CYS A 105 2.67 -1.37 -5.63
C CYS A 105 2.22 0.02 -6.10
N ARG A 106 1.79 0.90 -5.18
CA ARG A 106 1.33 2.27 -5.47
C ARG A 106 1.80 3.24 -4.40
N VAL A 107 2.50 4.30 -4.82
CA VAL A 107 2.86 5.46 -3.99
C VAL A 107 1.96 6.62 -4.40
N ILE A 108 1.03 6.99 -3.53
CA ILE A 108 0.06 8.06 -3.77
C ILE A 108 0.59 9.35 -3.16
N VAL A 109 1.03 10.28 -4.01
CA VAL A 109 1.68 11.52 -3.57
C VAL A 109 0.68 12.68 -3.60
N ASN A 110 0.52 13.37 -2.47
CA ASN A 110 -0.29 14.60 -2.34
C ASN A 110 -1.74 14.49 -2.83
N GLN A 111 -2.36 13.30 -2.74
CA GLN A 111 -3.75 13.06 -3.13
C GLN A 111 -4.54 12.37 -2.02
N ALA A 112 -5.87 12.52 -2.04
CA ALA A 112 -6.76 11.77 -1.17
C ALA A 112 -6.66 10.26 -1.48
N HIS A 113 -6.03 9.51 -0.57
CA HIS A 113 -5.55 8.14 -0.80
C HIS A 113 -6.65 7.18 -1.27
N CYS A 114 -7.83 7.23 -0.65
CA CYS A 114 -8.93 6.31 -0.92
C CYS A 114 -9.48 6.43 -2.36
N PHE A 115 -9.51 7.63 -2.93
CA PHE A 115 -9.96 7.86 -4.30
C PHE A 115 -8.83 7.61 -5.30
N ALA A 116 -7.63 8.09 -4.99
CA ALA A 116 -6.49 8.03 -5.90
C ALA A 116 -5.97 6.60 -6.14
N THR A 117 -6.02 5.72 -5.14
CA THR A 117 -5.51 4.34 -5.25
C THR A 117 -6.24 3.53 -6.32
N GLY A 118 -7.55 3.72 -6.47
CA GLY A 118 -8.37 3.06 -7.49
C GLY A 118 -8.20 3.64 -8.89
N GLY A 119 -7.39 4.71 -9.04
CA GLY A 119 -7.21 5.43 -10.28
C GLY A 119 -8.14 6.62 -10.42
N SER A 120 -7.58 7.74 -10.87
CA SER A 120 -8.25 9.03 -10.98
C SER A 120 -7.76 9.79 -12.21
N PHE A 121 -8.58 10.73 -12.69
CA PHE A 121 -8.27 11.57 -13.85
C PHE A 121 -6.99 12.40 -13.67
N ASP A 122 -6.61 12.68 -12.43
CA ASP A 122 -5.46 13.50 -12.05
C ASP A 122 -4.22 12.67 -11.65
N ASN A 123 -4.24 11.33 -11.78
CA ASN A 123 -3.04 10.48 -11.56
C ASN A 123 -2.76 9.43 -12.63
N GLY A 124 -3.68 9.19 -13.56
CA GLY A 124 -3.45 8.33 -14.72
C GLY A 124 -3.38 6.83 -14.43
N LEU A 125 -3.60 6.39 -13.18
CA LEU A 125 -3.77 4.97 -12.89
C LEU A 125 -5.06 4.46 -13.54
N PRO A 126 -5.08 3.24 -14.12
CA PRO A 126 -6.30 2.64 -14.63
C PRO A 126 -7.37 2.59 -13.54
N PHE A 127 -8.58 3.07 -13.86
CA PHE A 127 -9.69 3.02 -12.93
C PHE A 127 -10.05 1.57 -12.61
N SER A 128 -10.09 1.23 -11.32
CA SER A 128 -10.41 -0.10 -10.82
C SER A 128 -10.82 -0.07 -9.35
N LEU A 129 -11.70 -1.00 -8.96
CA LEU A 129 -11.98 -1.34 -7.56
C LEU A 129 -11.30 -2.66 -7.15
N SER A 130 -10.40 -3.16 -8.00
CA SER A 130 -9.63 -4.38 -7.78
C SER A 130 -8.15 -4.09 -8.01
N MET A 131 -7.43 -3.87 -6.91
CA MET A 131 -6.02 -3.48 -6.92
C MET A 131 -5.15 -4.69 -6.59
N GLY A 132 -4.29 -5.09 -7.54
CA GLY A 132 -3.37 -6.20 -7.32
C GLY A 132 -2.22 -5.82 -6.39
N CYS A 133 -1.96 -6.61 -5.35
CA CYS A 133 -0.91 -6.36 -4.37
C CYS A 133 0.47 -6.97 -4.74
N GLY A 134 0.64 -7.41 -5.99
CA GLY A 134 1.85 -8.06 -6.46
C GLY A 134 2.17 -9.36 -5.70
N THR A 135 3.38 -9.88 -5.90
CA THR A 135 3.83 -11.11 -5.24
C THR A 135 3.90 -10.98 -3.72
N TRP A 136 4.12 -9.77 -3.20
CA TRP A 136 4.10 -9.49 -1.77
C TRP A 136 2.75 -9.77 -1.11
N GLY A 137 1.64 -9.50 -1.81
CA GLY A 137 0.28 -9.83 -1.37
C GLY A 137 -0.26 -11.15 -1.93
N GLY A 138 0.59 -11.99 -2.54
CA GLY A 138 0.17 -13.27 -3.14
C GLY A 138 -0.67 -13.12 -4.42
N ASN A 139 -0.54 -12.01 -5.14
CA ASN A 139 -1.26 -11.76 -6.39
C ASN A 139 -0.35 -11.93 -7.61
N SER A 140 -0.94 -12.33 -8.74
CA SER A 140 -0.24 -12.43 -10.03
C SER A 140 0.00 -11.07 -10.69
N ILE A 141 -0.62 -10.00 -10.18
CA ILE A 141 -0.55 -8.65 -10.72
C ILE A 141 -0.30 -7.62 -9.61
N SER A 142 0.44 -6.56 -9.93
CA SER A 142 0.61 -5.36 -9.10
C SER A 142 -0.24 -4.18 -9.59
N GLU A 143 -0.82 -4.28 -10.78
CA GLU A 143 -1.59 -3.22 -11.43
C GLU A 143 -2.98 -3.04 -10.82
N ASN A 144 -3.62 -1.94 -11.21
CA ASN A 144 -5.08 -1.83 -11.11
C ASN A 144 -5.69 -2.71 -12.22
N LEU A 145 -6.50 -3.69 -11.80
CA LEU A 145 -7.10 -4.65 -12.70
C LEU A 145 -7.92 -3.90 -13.75
N ASN A 146 -7.65 -4.21 -15.01
CA ASN A 146 -8.26 -3.58 -16.18
C ASN A 146 -8.49 -4.61 -17.29
N TYR A 147 -9.19 -4.20 -18.36
CA TYR A 147 -9.62 -5.11 -19.43
C TYR A 147 -8.51 -5.97 -20.05
N ARG A 148 -7.25 -5.50 -20.07
CA ARG A 148 -6.13 -6.25 -20.67
C ARG A 148 -5.86 -7.58 -19.95
N HIS A 149 -6.17 -7.64 -18.66
CA HIS A 149 -6.01 -8.85 -17.84
C HIS A 149 -7.00 -9.97 -18.22
N TYR A 150 -8.06 -9.64 -18.96
CA TYR A 150 -9.04 -10.61 -19.45
C TYR A 150 -8.80 -11.02 -20.91
N LEU A 151 -7.75 -10.49 -21.55
CA LEU A 151 -7.44 -10.79 -22.94
C LEU A 151 -6.37 -11.87 -23.03
N ASN A 152 -6.67 -12.92 -23.77
CA ASN A 152 -5.65 -13.82 -24.28
C ASN A 152 -5.03 -13.21 -25.53
N ILE A 153 -3.71 -12.99 -25.52
CA ILE A 153 -2.98 -12.42 -26.67
C ILE A 153 -2.28 -13.54 -27.45
N VAL A 154 -2.84 -13.87 -28.62
CA VAL A 154 -2.23 -14.82 -29.57
C VAL A 154 -1.12 -14.12 -30.34
N ARG A 155 0.08 -14.68 -30.33
CA ARG A 155 1.25 -14.17 -31.06
C ARG A 155 1.62 -15.14 -32.17
N ILE A 156 1.64 -14.66 -33.41
CA ILE A 156 2.15 -15.41 -34.57
C ILE A 156 3.61 -14.99 -34.77
N VAL A 157 4.53 -15.90 -34.51
CA VAL A 157 5.98 -15.66 -34.60
C VAL A 157 6.53 -16.28 -35.88
N ARG A 158 7.47 -15.60 -36.54
CA ARG A 158 8.15 -16.05 -37.76
C ARG A 158 9.67 -16.01 -37.57
N PRO A 159 10.43 -16.87 -38.26
CA PRO A 159 11.89 -16.81 -38.21
C PRO A 159 12.43 -15.45 -38.65
N ILE A 160 13.43 -14.95 -37.92
CA ILE A 160 14.28 -13.82 -38.28
C ILE A 160 15.75 -14.25 -38.13
N PRO A 161 16.72 -13.58 -38.78
CA PRO A 161 18.13 -13.84 -38.52
C PRO A 161 18.46 -13.72 -37.01
N PRO A 162 19.19 -14.68 -36.42
CA PRO A 162 19.53 -14.63 -35.01
C PRO A 162 20.49 -13.47 -34.71
N VAL A 163 20.23 -12.77 -33.61
CA VAL A 163 21.15 -11.80 -32.99
C VAL A 163 21.38 -12.32 -31.57
N GLU A 164 22.38 -13.17 -31.43
CA GLU A 164 22.72 -13.83 -30.16
C GLU A 164 23.78 -12.98 -29.43
N PRO A 165 23.44 -12.38 -28.26
CA PRO A 165 24.44 -11.74 -27.43
C PRO A 165 25.39 -12.80 -26.85
N SER A 166 26.68 -12.47 -26.75
CA SER A 166 27.64 -13.32 -26.05
C SER A 166 27.42 -13.29 -24.54
N ASP A 167 27.96 -14.27 -23.81
CA ASP A 167 27.93 -14.24 -22.35
C ASP A 167 28.58 -12.97 -21.79
N GLU A 168 29.61 -12.44 -22.45
CA GLU A 168 30.26 -11.18 -22.05
C GLU A 168 29.30 -9.99 -22.24
N ASP A 169 28.51 -9.96 -23.30
CA ASP A 169 27.51 -8.90 -23.55
C ASP A 169 26.40 -8.89 -22.48
N ILE A 170 26.08 -10.06 -21.90
CA ILE A 170 25.05 -10.19 -20.88
C ILE A 170 25.63 -10.00 -19.47
N PHE A 171 26.79 -10.57 -19.18
CA PHE A 171 27.31 -10.74 -17.83
C PHE A 171 28.61 -10.00 -17.54
N GLY A 172 29.25 -9.36 -18.52
CA GLY A 172 30.57 -8.74 -18.38
C GLY A 172 30.63 -7.71 -17.24
N GLU A 173 29.64 -6.81 -17.12
CA GLU A 173 29.58 -5.84 -16.02
C GLU A 173 29.44 -6.51 -14.65
N TYR A 174 28.65 -7.59 -14.57
CA TYR A 174 28.47 -8.33 -13.31
C TYR A 174 29.75 -9.06 -12.91
N TRP A 175 30.39 -9.76 -13.86
CA TRP A 175 31.65 -10.47 -13.63
C TRP A 175 32.80 -9.52 -13.28
N ALA A 176 32.84 -8.33 -13.88
CA ALA A 176 33.81 -7.29 -13.53
C ALA A 176 33.67 -6.85 -12.06
N LYS A 177 32.44 -6.85 -11.53
CA LYS A 177 32.14 -6.42 -10.15
C LYS A 177 32.24 -7.55 -9.11
N HIS A 178 31.92 -8.79 -9.51
CA HIS A 178 31.70 -9.90 -8.57
C HIS A 178 32.56 -11.15 -8.86
N GLY A 179 33.32 -11.17 -9.95
CA GLY A 179 34.05 -12.35 -10.42
C GLY A 179 33.17 -13.28 -11.26
N ARG A 180 33.83 -14.19 -11.98
CA ARG A 180 33.19 -15.24 -12.78
C ARG A 180 33.06 -16.53 -11.98
#